data_AF-A0A936EK39-F1
#
_entry.id   AF-A0A936EK39-F1
#
_cell.length_a   1.000
_cell.length_b   1.000
_cell.length_c   1.000
_cell.angle_alpha   90.00
_cell.angle_beta   90.00
_cell.angle_gamma   90.00
#
_symmetry.space_group_name_H-M   'P 1'
#
loop_
_entity.id
_entity.type
_entity.pdbx_description
1 polymer ?
#
loop_
_entity_poly.entity_id
_entity_poly.type
_entity_poly.pdbx_seq_one_letter_code
_entity_poly.pdbx_strand_id
1 'polypeptide(L)' 'MNRKSLFYILGVLCLVAAAAMYFIGKESSHLSELKDFWWIPLPLGALALLIANRK' A
#
# COMPACT_ATOMS: atom_id res chain seq x y z
N MET A 1 6.06 -20.51 -2.55
CA MET A 1 5.50 -19.29 -3.17
C MET A 1 6.54 -18.72 -4.13
N ASN A 2 6.16 -18.41 -5.38
CA ASN A 2 7.08 -17.82 -6.35
C ASN A 2 7.42 -16.37 -5.94
N ARG A 3 8.69 -15.94 -6.12
CA ARG A 3 9.14 -14.57 -5.84
C ARG A 3 8.26 -13.52 -6.53
N LYS A 4 7.85 -13.77 -7.78
CA LYS A 4 6.95 -12.88 -8.52
C LYS A 4 5.58 -12.76 -7.86
N SER A 5 5.01 -13.88 -7.42
CA SER A 5 3.75 -13.89 -6.68
C SER A 5 3.85 -13.15 -5.34
N LEU A 6 4.97 -13.27 -4.62
CA LEU A 6 5.22 -12.54 -3.38
C LEU A 6 5.22 -11.02 -3.62
N PHE A 7 5.94 -10.53 -4.64
CA PHE A 7 5.98 -9.10 -4.96
C PHE A 7 4.64 -8.56 -5.45
N TYR A 8 3.87 -9.37 -6.20
CA TYR A 8 2.50 -9.03 -6.57
C TYR A 8 1.60 -8.87 -5.34
N ILE A 9 1.63 -9.83 -4.41
CA ILE A 9 0.83 -9.77 -3.17
C ILE A 9 1.23 -8.56 -2.33
N LEU A 10 2.52 -8.30 -2.16
CA LEU A 10 3.01 -7.10 -1.46
C LEU A 10 2.53 -5.81 -2.11
N GLY A 11 2.62 -5.73 -3.44
CA GLY A 11 2.13 -4.59 -4.21
C GLY A 11 0.65 -4.30 -3.97
N VAL A 12 -0.18 -5.34 -4.05
CA VAL A 12 -1.62 -5.24 -3.79
C VAL A 12 -1.90 -4.87 -2.33
N LEU A 13 -1.19 -5.46 -1.37
CA LEU A 13 -1.33 -5.13 0.05
C LEU A 13 -1.02 -3.67 0.34
N CYS A 14 0.01 -3.10 -0.29
CA CYS A 14 0.34 -1.69 -0.15
C CYS A 14 -0.79 -0.77 -0.69
N LEU A 15 -1.41 -1.12 -1.82
CA LEU A 15 -2.55 -0.35 -2.35
C LEU A 15 -3.77 -0.42 -1.42
N VAL A 16 -4.07 -1.60 -0.90
CA VAL A 16 -5.17 -1.81 0.06
C VAL A 16 -4.89 -1.04 1.36
N ALA A 17 -3.65 -1.07 1.87
CA ALA A 17 -3.26 -0.34 3.06
C ALA A 17 -3.41 1.17 2.88
N ALA A 18 -2.96 1.72 1.74
CA ALA A 18 -3.12 3.14 1.43
C ALA A 18 -4.60 3.56 1.41
N ALA A 19 -5.46 2.75 0.79
CA ALA A 19 -6.90 3.00 0.78
C ALA A 19 -7.50 2.93 2.20
N ALA A 20 -7.17 1.89 2.97
CA ALA A 20 -7.64 1.73 4.34
C ALA A 20 -7.22 2.91 5.23
N MET A 21 -5.96 3.35 5.13
CA MET A 21 -5.45 4.51 5.87
C MET A 21 -6.22 5.79 5.54
N TYR A 22 -6.51 6.04 4.26
CA TYR A 22 -7.28 7.20 3.85
C TYR A 22 -8.71 7.18 4.40
N PHE A 23 -9.42 6.05 4.27
CA PHE A 23 -10.81 5.96 4.71
C PHE A 23 -10.95 5.98 6.23
N ILE A 24 -10.09 5.26 6.96
CA ILE A 24 -10.11 5.23 8.43
C ILE A 24 -9.71 6.59 8.99
N GLY A 25 -8.66 7.22 8.44
CA GLY A 25 -8.18 8.51 8.92
C GLY A 25 -9.11 9.67 8.55
N LYS A 26 -9.97 9.53 7.53
CA LYS A 26 -10.98 10.54 7.19
C LYS A 26 -12.12 10.61 8.22
N GLU A 27 -12.56 9.46 8.75
CA GLU A 27 -13.75 9.36 9.60
C GLU A 27 -13.43 9.44 11.11
N SER A 28 -12.16 9.41 11.50
CA SER A 28 -11.73 9.40 12.90
C SER A 28 -10.88 10.62 13.26
N SER A 29 -11.32 11.38 14.29
CA SER A 29 -10.58 12.53 14.84
C SER A 29 -9.29 12.15 15.57
N HIS A 30 -9.19 10.90 16.03
CA HIS A 30 -8.00 10.38 16.74
C HIS A 30 -6.99 9.72 15.80
N LEU A 31 -7.36 9.48 14.54
CA LEU A 31 -6.55 8.78 13.55
C LEU A 31 -6.31 9.62 12.29
N SER A 32 -6.40 10.95 12.39
CA SER A 32 -6.17 11.86 11.26
C SER A 32 -4.79 11.66 10.62
N GLU A 33 -3.79 11.25 11.41
CA GLU A 33 -2.45 10.92 10.93
C GLU A 33 -2.46 9.81 9.86
N LEU A 34 -3.37 8.83 9.94
CA LEU A 34 -3.49 7.81 8.89
C LEU A 34 -3.85 8.44 7.55
N LYS A 35 -4.71 9.47 7.56
CA LYS A 35 -5.05 10.22 6.36
C LYS A 35 -3.89 11.10 5.92
N ASP A 36 -3.04 11.61 6.80
CA ASP A 36 -1.89 12.43 6.38
C ASP A 36 -0.79 11.56 5.72
N PHE A 37 -0.67 10.31 6.17
CA PHE A 37 0.36 9.36 5.73
C PHE A 37 -0.16 8.28 4.76
N TRP A 38 -1.40 8.37 4.30
CA TRP A 38 -2.03 7.39 3.40
C TRP A 38 -1.24 7.10 2.11
N TRP A 39 -0.42 8.05 1.68
CA TRP A 39 0.38 7.96 0.46
C TRP A 39 1.68 7.18 0.65
N ILE A 40 2.17 6.98 1.88
CA ILE A 40 3.44 6.30 2.18
C ILE A 40 3.50 4.86 1.61
N PRO A 41 2.43 4.04 1.69
CA PRO A 41 2.45 2.71 1.11
C PRO A 41 2.48 2.70 -0.42
N LEU A 42 2.08 3.79 -1.11
CA LEU A 42 1.96 3.81 -2.57
C LEU A 42 3.31 3.68 -3.30
N PRO A 43 4.39 4.43 -2.95
CA PRO A 43 5.71 4.20 -3.53
C PRO A 43 6.24 2.78 -3.32
N LEU A 44 6.01 2.19 -2.13
CA LEU A 44 6.41 0.82 -1.82
C LEU A 44 5.65 -0.20 -2.67
N GLY A 45 4.34 -0.02 -2.81
CA GLY A 45 3.50 -0.85 -3.66
C GLY A 45 3.89 -0.76 -5.14
N ALA A 46 4.14 0.46 -5.62
CA ALA A 46 4.61 0.69 -6.98
C ALA A 46 5.96 0.01 -7.23
N LEU A 47 6.93 0.14 -6.30
CA LEU A 47 8.23 -0.52 -6.41
C LEU A 47 8.09 -2.05 -6.42
N ALA A 48 7.25 -2.62 -5.54
CA ALA A 48 7.01 -4.06 -5.50
C ALA A 48 6.41 -4.57 -6.82
N LEU A 49 5.42 -3.87 -7.38
CA LEU A 49 4.82 -4.24 -8.67
C LEU A 49 5.81 -4.10 -9.84
N LEU A 50 6.65 -3.06 -9.83
CA LEU A 50 7.71 -2.88 -10.82
C LEU A 50 8.73 -4.03 -10.77
N ILE A 51 9.16 -4.44 -9.57
CA ILE A 51 10.06 -5.58 -9.39
C ILE A 51 9.38 -6.89 -9.81
N ALA A 52 8.10 -7.07 -9.49
CA ALA A 52 7.34 -8.26 -9.90
C ALA A 52 7.27 -8.42 -11.43
N ASN A 53 7.17 -7.30 -12.15
CA ASN A 53 7.10 -7.26 -13.61
C ASN A 53 8.47 -7.25 -14.31
N ARG A 54 9.56 -7.01 -13.59
CA ARG A 54 10.90 -7.23 -14.12
C ARG A 54 11.24 -8.73 -14.04
N LYS A 55 11.60 -9.29 -15.20
CA LYS A 55 11.70 -10.73 -15.46
C LYS A 55 12.64 -11.45 -14.50
#